data_AF-A0A7C4KH80-F1
#
_entry.id   AF-A0A7C4KH80-F1
#
_cell.length_a   1.000
_cell.length_b   1.000
_cell.length_c   1.000
_cell.angle_alpha   90.00
_cell.angle_beta   90.00
_cell.angle_gamma   90.00
#
_symmetry.space_group_name_H-M   'P 1'
#
loop_
_entity.id
_entity.type
_entity.pdbx_description
1 polymer ?
#
loop_
_entity_poly.entity_id
_entity_poly.type
_entity_poly.pdbx_seq_one_letter_code
_entity_poly.pdbx_strand_id
1 'polypeptide(L)'
;MKSNFKEFLSFAGKAALVQTITYFIFGLLMSNLFGYARLFQQEIIRDFMRPIDSPTTFFGPFIQPIRGLLFAIGLWPIRKIILESKRGWLILWGFFMIFGILGTPAAAPSSLEGVIYSRLPLWYHLIGLPEMMLQTLTFSLILVWWEKRKSQPGQPLWESSFWADLLKAVMIACFAYMGYAVGSLLSAVIAKVSIDMETAASDWKTQMMFVVAFVFNVLLILILSRRWVARKITLWQVFLLFWLVDTLVPVVYQWIFTSPMPLSLAILIGFFPALVITAGMRMGYRQTPLAG
;
A
#
# COMPACT_ATOMS: atom_id res chain seq x y z
N MET A 1 -2.61 -20.21 -19.93
CA MET A 1 -1.85 -19.81 -18.71
C MET A 1 -1.52 -18.31 -18.61
N LYS A 2 -0.96 -17.66 -19.65
CA LYS A 2 -0.56 -16.23 -19.58
C LYS A 2 -1.71 -15.22 -19.36
N SER A 3 -2.98 -15.54 -19.65
CA SER A 3 -4.10 -14.59 -19.44
C SER A 3 -4.56 -14.55 -17.98
N ASN A 4 -4.75 -15.71 -17.32
CA ASN A 4 -5.17 -15.78 -15.92
C ASN A 4 -4.22 -15.05 -14.96
N PHE A 5 -2.92 -15.13 -15.21
CA PHE A 5 -1.92 -14.43 -14.39
C PHE A 5 -2.02 -12.90 -14.53
N LYS A 6 -2.25 -12.40 -15.76
CA LYS A 6 -2.46 -10.96 -16.00
C LYS A 6 -3.76 -10.46 -15.37
N GLU A 7 -4.82 -11.25 -15.42
CA GLU A 7 -6.09 -10.93 -14.76
C GLU A 7 -5.94 -10.92 -13.23
N PHE A 8 -5.22 -11.90 -12.68
CA PHE A 8 -4.90 -11.92 -11.26
C PHE A 8 -4.11 -10.69 -10.82
N LEU A 9 -3.03 -10.34 -11.53
CA LEU A 9 -2.24 -9.14 -11.27
C LEU A 9 -3.09 -7.86 -11.32
N SER A 10 -3.98 -7.76 -12.31
CA SER A 10 -4.92 -6.64 -12.42
C SER A 10 -5.88 -6.57 -11.24
N PHE A 11 -6.39 -7.71 -10.76
CA PHE A 11 -7.28 -7.77 -9.61
C PHE A 11 -6.53 -7.46 -8.30
N ALA A 12 -5.34 -8.02 -8.14
CA ALA A 12 -4.49 -7.85 -6.97
C ALA A 12 -4.05 -6.40 -6.80
N GLY A 13 -3.66 -5.73 -7.88
CA GLY A 13 -3.36 -4.30 -7.84
C GLY A 13 -4.54 -3.47 -7.36
N LYS A 14 -5.75 -3.75 -7.84
CA LYS A 14 -6.97 -3.04 -7.38
C LYS A 14 -7.27 -3.31 -5.92
N ALA A 15 -7.18 -4.56 -5.47
CA ALA A 15 -7.40 -4.92 -4.07
C ALA A 15 -6.37 -4.24 -3.15
N ALA A 16 -5.08 -4.27 -3.50
CA ALA A 16 -4.02 -3.55 -2.79
C ALA A 16 -4.32 -2.07 -2.63
N LEU A 17 -4.72 -1.42 -3.72
CA LEU A 17 -5.05 -0.01 -3.73
C LEU A 17 -6.29 0.32 -2.91
N VAL A 18 -7.41 -0.34 -3.17
CA VAL A 18 -8.67 -0.05 -2.48
C VAL A 18 -8.49 -0.29 -0.98
N GLN A 19 -7.73 -1.33 -0.59
CA GLN A 19 -7.39 -1.57 0.81
C GLN A 19 -6.58 -0.42 1.39
N THR A 20 -5.53 0.02 0.69
CA THR A 20 -4.65 1.10 1.18
C THR A 20 -5.43 2.41 1.35
N ILE A 21 -6.22 2.80 0.35
CA ILE A 21 -7.01 4.04 0.38
C ILE A 21 -8.06 3.98 1.49
N THR A 22 -8.85 2.90 1.56
CA THR A 22 -9.92 2.80 2.56
C THR A 22 -9.34 2.74 3.97
N TYR A 23 -8.27 1.99 4.20
CA TYR A 23 -7.58 1.97 5.49
C TYR A 23 -7.08 3.37 5.87
N PHE A 24 -6.40 4.08 4.95
CA PHE A 24 -5.86 5.40 5.24
C PHE A 24 -6.95 6.41 5.57
N ILE A 25 -8.03 6.45 4.77
CA ILE A 25 -9.14 7.38 4.98
C ILE A 25 -9.85 7.09 6.30
N PHE A 26 -10.25 5.84 6.55
CA PHE A 26 -10.97 5.49 7.78
C PHE A 26 -10.07 5.61 9.00
N GLY A 27 -8.80 5.23 8.92
CA GLY A 27 -7.83 5.42 10.00
C GLY A 27 -7.65 6.89 10.35
N LEU A 28 -7.54 7.78 9.36
CA LEU A 28 -7.47 9.23 9.62
C LEU A 28 -8.76 9.76 10.22
N LEU A 29 -9.92 9.41 9.65
CA LEU A 29 -11.22 9.90 10.14
C LEU A 29 -11.49 9.44 11.57
N MET A 30 -11.31 8.15 11.85
CA MET A 30 -11.65 7.54 13.14
C MET A 30 -10.61 7.86 14.21
N SER A 31 -9.32 7.98 13.87
CA SER A 31 -8.32 8.45 14.82
C SER A 31 -8.60 9.87 15.33
N ASN A 32 -9.09 10.76 14.45
CA ASN A 32 -9.51 12.11 14.83
C ASN A 32 -10.83 12.07 15.61
N LEU A 33 -11.81 11.27 15.18
CA LEU A 33 -13.12 11.16 15.83
C LEU A 33 -13.03 10.59 17.25
N PHE A 34 -12.23 9.54 17.45
CA PHE A 34 -12.11 8.83 18.73
C PHE A 34 -10.89 9.24 19.55
N GLY A 35 -10.03 10.13 19.05
CA GLY A 35 -8.89 10.67 19.78
C GLY A 35 -7.85 9.61 20.16
N TYR A 36 -7.36 8.84 19.17
CA TYR A 36 -6.46 7.70 19.40
C TYR A 36 -5.18 8.02 20.18
N ALA A 37 -4.68 9.25 20.09
CA ALA A 37 -3.53 9.71 20.88
C ALA A 37 -3.73 9.54 22.38
N ARG A 38 -4.94 9.83 22.89
CA ARG A 38 -5.28 9.64 24.31
C ARG A 38 -5.74 8.21 24.58
N LEU A 39 -6.49 7.62 23.64
CA LEU A 39 -7.07 6.30 23.79
C LEU A 39 -6.01 5.21 23.99
N PHE A 40 -4.95 5.23 23.17
CA PHE A 40 -3.89 4.21 23.20
C PHE A 40 -2.92 4.39 24.37
N GLN A 41 -3.02 5.48 25.12
CA GLN A 41 -2.19 5.72 26.32
C GLN A 41 -2.86 5.24 27.61
N GLN A 42 -4.14 4.86 27.59
CA GLN A 42 -4.82 4.32 28.76
C GLN A 42 -4.17 3.01 29.22
N GLU A 43 -4.04 2.79 30.53
CA GLU A 43 -3.24 1.71 31.12
C GLU A 43 -3.45 0.34 30.46
N ILE A 44 -4.70 -0.15 30.42
CA ILE A 44 -5.04 -1.48 29.89
C ILE A 44 -4.85 -1.54 28.36
N ILE A 45 -5.04 -0.42 27.66
CA ILE A 45 -4.95 -0.36 26.19
C ILE A 45 -3.49 -0.26 25.77
N ARG A 46 -2.65 0.47 26.49
CA ARG A 46 -1.23 0.66 26.19
C ARG A 46 -0.43 -0.64 26.30
N ASP A 47 -0.87 -1.56 27.15
CA ASP A 47 -0.27 -2.89 27.27
C ASP A 47 -0.53 -3.76 26.01
N PHE A 48 -1.55 -3.40 25.21
CA PHE A 48 -1.92 -4.12 23.99
C PHE A 48 -1.57 -3.34 22.71
N MET A 49 -1.85 -2.03 22.67
CA MET A 49 -1.65 -1.15 21.53
C MET A 49 -0.39 -0.31 21.72
N ARG A 50 0.35 -0.14 20.63
CA ARG A 50 1.45 0.83 20.61
C ARG A 50 0.88 2.26 20.56
N PRO A 51 1.56 3.25 21.18
CA PRO A 51 1.20 4.66 21.04
C PRO A 51 1.04 5.08 19.58
N ILE A 52 0.17 6.06 19.29
CA ILE A 52 -0.03 6.52 17.92
C ILE A 52 1.22 7.19 17.35
N ASP A 53 1.95 7.91 18.20
CA ASP A 53 3.23 8.54 17.87
C ASP A 53 4.37 7.53 17.85
N SER A 54 4.07 6.22 18.01
CA SER A 54 5.12 5.23 18.01
C SER A 54 5.73 5.13 16.60
N PRO A 55 7.06 5.03 16.54
CA PRO A 55 7.87 4.75 15.35
C PRO A 55 7.29 3.72 14.39
N THR A 56 6.81 2.62 14.96
CA THR A 56 6.29 1.46 14.24
C THR A 56 4.84 1.62 13.80
N THR A 57 4.06 2.44 14.51
CA THR A 57 2.67 2.74 14.14
C THR A 57 2.64 3.56 12.84
N PHE A 58 3.64 4.41 12.63
CA PHE A 58 3.82 5.15 11.38
C PHE A 58 3.96 4.21 10.16
N PHE A 59 4.58 3.04 10.31
CA PHE A 59 4.67 2.05 9.22
C PHE A 59 3.33 1.35 8.89
N GLY A 60 2.29 1.56 9.70
CA GLY A 60 0.98 0.92 9.53
C GLY A 60 0.35 1.07 8.14
N PRO A 61 0.20 2.30 7.61
CA PRO A 61 -0.29 2.54 6.25
C PRO A 61 0.57 1.88 5.15
N PHE A 62 1.87 1.70 5.38
CA PHE A 62 2.82 1.17 4.39
C PHE A 62 2.73 -0.35 4.22
N ILE A 63 2.19 -1.06 5.21
CA ILE A 63 1.94 -2.50 5.14
C ILE A 63 0.59 -2.80 4.44
N GLN A 64 -0.28 -1.79 4.27
CA GLN A 64 -1.62 -2.01 3.71
C GLN A 64 -1.65 -2.50 2.26
N PRO A 65 -0.73 -2.10 1.36
CA PRO A 65 -0.64 -2.71 0.03
C PRO A 65 -0.41 -4.22 0.11
N ILE A 66 0.44 -4.67 1.03
CA ILE A 66 0.70 -6.10 1.27
C ILE A 66 -0.59 -6.78 1.76
N ARG A 67 -1.30 -6.17 2.71
CA ARG A 67 -2.58 -6.69 3.20
C ARG A 67 -3.62 -6.82 2.09
N GLY A 68 -3.73 -5.82 1.21
CA GLY A 68 -4.66 -5.90 0.08
C GLY A 68 -4.23 -6.90 -0.99
N LEU A 69 -2.93 -7.17 -1.16
CA LEU A 69 -2.46 -8.31 -1.96
C LEU A 69 -2.82 -9.66 -1.33
N LEU A 70 -2.71 -9.80 -0.01
CA LEU A 70 -3.16 -11.01 0.70
C LEU A 70 -4.67 -11.23 0.53
N PHE A 71 -5.47 -10.14 0.61
CA PHE A 71 -6.89 -10.20 0.27
C PHE A 71 -7.10 -10.65 -1.17
N ALA A 72 -6.31 -10.16 -2.12
CA ALA A 72 -6.43 -10.59 -3.51
C ALA A 72 -6.22 -12.10 -3.68
N ILE A 73 -5.23 -12.67 -2.98
CA ILE A 73 -4.94 -14.11 -2.99
C ILE A 73 -6.15 -14.90 -2.45
N GLY A 74 -6.68 -14.49 -1.29
CA GLY A 74 -7.83 -15.18 -0.67
C GLY A 74 -9.14 -15.01 -1.45
N LEU A 75 -9.34 -13.86 -2.10
CA LEU A 75 -10.56 -13.56 -2.85
C LEU A 75 -10.54 -14.11 -4.28
N TRP A 76 -9.37 -14.39 -4.83
CA TRP A 76 -9.24 -14.85 -6.22
C TRP A 76 -10.04 -16.14 -6.52
N PRO A 77 -9.99 -17.20 -5.68
CA PRO A 77 -10.78 -18.42 -5.91
C PRO A 77 -12.29 -18.16 -5.92
N ILE A 78 -12.77 -17.25 -5.08
CA ILE A 78 -14.20 -16.93 -4.92
C ILE A 78 -14.65 -15.72 -5.75
N ARG A 79 -13.75 -15.15 -6.56
CA ARG A 79 -14.00 -13.93 -7.35
C ARG A 79 -15.24 -14.06 -8.23
N LYS A 80 -15.44 -15.21 -8.89
CA LYS A 80 -16.62 -15.43 -9.75
C LYS A 80 -17.93 -15.32 -8.97
N ILE A 81 -18.01 -15.98 -7.81
CA ILE A 81 -19.20 -15.95 -6.93
C ILE A 81 -19.53 -14.51 -6.54
N ILE A 82 -18.51 -13.74 -6.17
CA ILE A 82 -18.65 -12.32 -5.79
C ILE A 82 -19.12 -11.49 -7.00
N LEU A 83 -18.56 -11.68 -8.19
CA LEU A 83 -18.85 -10.84 -9.35
C LEU A 83 -20.17 -11.19 -10.05
N GLU A 84 -20.58 -12.46 -10.06
CA GLU A 84 -21.83 -12.92 -10.68
C GLU A 84 -23.04 -12.58 -9.82
N SER A 85 -22.89 -12.55 -8.49
CA SER A 85 -23.99 -12.18 -7.58
C SER A 85 -24.34 -10.70 -7.66
N LYS A 86 -25.63 -10.35 -7.78
CA LYS A 86 -26.13 -8.96 -7.71
C LYS A 86 -25.65 -8.25 -6.44
N ARG A 87 -25.60 -8.96 -5.31
CA ARG A 87 -25.18 -8.48 -3.99
C ARG A 87 -23.75 -8.92 -3.62
N GLY A 88 -22.87 -9.10 -4.60
CA GLY A 88 -21.48 -9.52 -4.39
C GLY A 88 -20.71 -8.74 -3.31
N TRP A 89 -20.95 -7.43 -3.20
CA TRP A 89 -20.33 -6.59 -2.18
C TRP A 89 -20.78 -6.97 -0.76
N LEU A 90 -22.02 -7.43 -0.55
CA LEU A 90 -22.50 -7.94 0.74
C LEU A 90 -21.89 -9.29 1.06
N ILE A 91 -21.70 -10.15 0.05
CA ILE A 91 -21.03 -11.44 0.24
C ILE A 91 -19.60 -11.20 0.71
N LEU A 92 -18.86 -10.34 0.01
CA LEU A 92 -17.49 -9.99 0.35
C LEU A 92 -17.40 -9.32 1.73
N TRP A 93 -18.28 -8.37 2.02
CA TRP A 93 -18.32 -7.73 3.34
C TRP A 93 -18.67 -8.72 4.45
N GLY A 94 -19.61 -9.63 4.21
CA GLY A 94 -19.96 -10.72 5.13
C GLY A 94 -18.77 -11.62 5.45
N PHE A 95 -17.91 -11.93 4.47
CA PHE A 95 -16.67 -12.66 4.72
C PHE A 95 -15.75 -11.90 5.69
N PHE A 96 -15.54 -10.60 5.47
CA PHE A 96 -14.74 -9.79 6.40
C PHE A 96 -15.37 -9.70 7.79
N MET A 97 -16.67 -9.49 7.87
CA MET A 97 -17.41 -9.41 9.14
C MET A 97 -17.30 -10.70 9.95
N ILE A 98 -17.64 -11.82 9.33
CA ILE A 98 -17.76 -13.11 10.02
C ILE A 98 -16.39 -13.69 10.32
N PHE A 99 -15.52 -13.80 9.31
CA PHE A 99 -14.23 -14.49 9.47
C PHE A 99 -13.09 -13.55 9.84
N GLY A 100 -13.15 -12.28 9.42
CA GLY A 100 -12.07 -11.32 9.61
C GLY A 100 -12.17 -10.50 10.90
N ILE A 101 -13.38 -10.19 11.36
CA ILE A 101 -13.61 -9.29 12.50
C ILE A 101 -14.15 -10.09 13.69
N LEU A 102 -15.35 -10.66 13.59
CA LEU A 102 -16.02 -11.28 14.74
C LEU A 102 -15.43 -12.66 15.08
N GLY A 103 -15.22 -13.50 14.07
CA GLY A 103 -14.75 -14.87 14.20
C GLY A 103 -13.26 -15.06 13.89
N THR A 104 -12.43 -14.03 14.03
CA THR A 104 -10.98 -14.20 13.84
C THR A 104 -10.42 -15.14 14.93
N PRO A 105 -9.60 -16.14 14.58
CA PRO A 105 -9.04 -17.09 15.54
C PRO A 105 -8.06 -16.47 16.55
N ALA A 106 -7.57 -15.25 16.29
CA ALA A 106 -6.71 -14.53 17.22
C ALA A 106 -7.55 -13.69 18.19
N ALA A 107 -7.04 -13.47 19.41
CA ALA A 107 -7.63 -12.59 20.42
C ALA A 107 -7.48 -11.09 20.05
N ALA A 108 -7.95 -10.73 18.85
CA ALA A 108 -7.92 -9.38 18.32
C ALA A 108 -9.04 -8.51 18.92
N PRO A 109 -8.86 -7.19 18.99
CA PRO A 109 -9.93 -6.30 19.44
C PRO A 109 -11.18 -6.48 18.60
N SER A 110 -12.33 -6.44 19.27
CA SER A 110 -13.67 -6.66 18.71
C SER A 110 -14.01 -8.06 18.18
N SER A 111 -13.12 -9.06 18.31
CA SER A 111 -13.45 -10.46 18.03
C SER A 111 -14.03 -11.18 19.25
N LEU A 112 -14.71 -12.31 19.03
CA LEU A 112 -15.20 -13.18 20.11
C LEU A 112 -14.04 -13.66 20.99
N GLU A 113 -12.96 -14.11 20.36
CA GLU A 113 -11.73 -14.52 21.05
C GLU A 113 -11.11 -13.36 21.84
N GLY A 114 -11.13 -12.13 21.31
CA GLY A 114 -10.66 -10.95 22.00
C GLY A 114 -11.49 -10.63 23.25
N VAL A 115 -12.82 -10.75 23.15
CA VAL A 115 -13.73 -10.51 24.30
C VAL A 115 -13.50 -11.53 25.41
N ILE A 116 -13.19 -12.78 25.06
CA ILE A 116 -13.01 -13.87 26.03
C ILE A 116 -11.59 -13.86 26.64
N TYR A 117 -10.56 -13.69 25.81
CA TYR A 117 -9.17 -13.95 26.20
C TYR A 117 -8.33 -12.70 26.43
N SER A 118 -8.78 -11.51 26.02
CA SER A 118 -8.04 -10.27 26.27
C SER A 118 -8.48 -9.59 27.57
N ARG A 119 -7.59 -8.75 28.11
CA ARG A 119 -7.92 -7.86 29.25
C ARG A 119 -8.60 -6.55 28.82
N LEU A 120 -8.85 -6.37 27.52
CA LEU A 120 -9.40 -5.13 26.98
C LEU A 120 -10.84 -4.95 27.47
N PRO A 121 -11.25 -3.73 27.83
CA PRO A 121 -12.59 -3.48 28.31
C PRO A 121 -13.61 -3.60 27.18
N LEU A 122 -14.82 -4.10 27.47
CA LEU A 122 -15.88 -4.32 26.48
C LEU A 122 -16.20 -3.09 25.62
N TRP A 123 -16.17 -1.89 26.21
CA TRP A 123 -16.42 -0.67 25.45
C TRP A 123 -15.36 -0.43 24.37
N TYR A 124 -14.12 -0.89 24.55
CA TYR A 124 -13.05 -0.78 23.56
C TYR A 124 -13.25 -1.74 22.40
N HIS A 125 -13.81 -2.93 22.66
CA HIS A 125 -14.29 -3.83 21.60
C HIS A 125 -15.43 -3.18 20.81
N LEU A 126 -16.26 -2.35 21.42
CA LEU A 126 -17.40 -1.71 20.73
C LEU A 126 -16.99 -0.47 19.93
N ILE A 127 -16.06 0.35 20.44
CA ILE A 127 -15.66 1.60 19.78
C ILE A 127 -14.86 1.36 18.49
N GLY A 128 -14.11 0.25 18.41
CA GLY A 128 -13.33 -0.11 17.22
C GLY A 128 -14.16 -0.73 16.09
N LEU A 129 -15.34 -1.29 16.39
CA LEU A 129 -16.19 -1.95 15.40
C LEU A 129 -16.62 -1.02 14.26
N PRO A 130 -17.16 0.19 14.51
CA PRO A 130 -17.57 1.09 13.43
C PRO A 130 -16.47 1.34 12.40
N GLU A 131 -15.22 1.57 12.82
CA GLU A 131 -14.10 1.76 11.90
C GLU A 131 -13.88 0.54 11.01
N MET A 132 -13.72 -0.64 11.63
CA MET A 132 -13.41 -1.88 10.90
C MET A 132 -14.56 -2.30 9.97
N MET A 133 -15.81 -2.15 10.42
CA MET A 133 -17.00 -2.49 9.66
C MET A 133 -17.17 -1.55 8.45
N LEU A 134 -17.03 -0.24 8.67
CA LEU A 134 -17.20 0.75 7.60
C LEU A 134 -16.04 0.72 6.59
N GLN A 135 -14.80 0.51 7.06
CA GLN A 135 -13.63 0.37 6.19
C GLN A 135 -13.79 -0.85 5.27
N THR A 136 -14.09 -2.02 5.83
CA THR A 136 -14.27 -3.26 5.04
C THR A 136 -15.52 -3.24 4.15
N LEU A 137 -16.59 -2.56 4.58
CA LEU A 137 -17.77 -2.32 3.75
C LEU A 137 -17.42 -1.46 2.54
N THR A 138 -16.73 -0.34 2.78
CA THR A 138 -16.31 0.58 1.71
C THR A 138 -15.36 -0.10 0.74
N PHE A 139 -14.40 -0.89 1.26
CA PHE A 139 -13.54 -1.74 0.45
C PHE A 139 -14.35 -2.67 -0.46
N SER A 140 -15.33 -3.36 0.12
CA SER A 140 -16.16 -4.34 -0.60
C SER A 140 -17.02 -3.69 -1.69
N LEU A 141 -17.61 -2.53 -1.39
CA LEU A 141 -18.39 -1.74 -2.34
C LEU A 141 -17.52 -1.29 -3.52
N ILE A 142 -16.40 -0.62 -3.24
CA ILE A 142 -15.52 -0.06 -4.28
C ILE A 142 -14.93 -1.18 -5.15
N LEU A 143 -14.41 -2.25 -4.54
CA LEU A 143 -13.74 -3.32 -5.29
C LEU A 143 -14.73 -4.05 -6.22
N VAL A 144 -15.91 -4.43 -5.70
CA VAL A 144 -16.91 -5.15 -6.50
C VAL A 144 -17.52 -4.26 -7.57
N TRP A 145 -17.81 -2.99 -7.25
CA TRP A 145 -18.27 -2.01 -8.23
C TRP A 145 -17.26 -1.85 -9.38
N TRP A 146 -15.98 -1.70 -9.05
CA TRP A 146 -14.93 -1.51 -10.05
C TRP A 146 -14.70 -2.75 -10.92
N GLU A 147 -14.76 -3.96 -10.34
CA GLU A 147 -14.63 -5.19 -11.12
C GLU A 147 -15.85 -5.42 -12.02
N LYS A 148 -17.07 -5.21 -11.54
CA LYS A 148 -18.29 -5.37 -12.36
C LYS A 148 -18.33 -4.41 -13.54
N ARG A 149 -17.87 -3.17 -13.36
CA ARG A 149 -17.82 -2.18 -14.44
C ARG A 149 -16.89 -2.60 -15.57
N LYS A 150 -15.81 -3.33 -15.27
CA LYS A 150 -14.87 -3.86 -16.27
C LYS A 150 -15.43 -5.08 -17.04
N SER A 151 -16.35 -5.82 -16.43
CA SER A 151 -16.98 -7.00 -17.04
C SER A 151 -18.12 -6.66 -18.03
N GLN A 152 -18.54 -5.40 -18.15
CA GLN A 152 -19.53 -4.99 -19.16
C GLN A 152 -18.82 -4.79 -20.52
N PRO A 153 -19.16 -5.58 -21.56
CA PRO A 153 -18.58 -5.41 -22.89
C PRO A 153 -19.10 -4.11 -23.51
N GLY A 154 -18.19 -3.21 -23.91
CA GLY A 154 -18.52 -1.99 -24.67
C GLY A 154 -18.37 -0.67 -23.93
N GLN A 155 -17.97 -0.64 -22.65
CA GLN A 155 -17.54 0.62 -22.03
C GLN A 155 -16.06 0.89 -22.38
N PRO A 156 -15.70 2.12 -22.80
CA PRO A 156 -14.30 2.45 -23.02
C PRO A 156 -13.52 2.13 -21.75
N LEU A 157 -12.50 1.29 -21.89
CA LEU A 157 -11.43 1.12 -20.90
C LEU A 157 -10.97 2.54 -20.58
N TRP A 158 -11.41 3.10 -19.43
CA TRP A 158 -11.13 4.46 -18.97
C TRP A 158 -10.15 5.17 -19.90
N GLU A 159 -10.66 6.00 -20.82
CA GLU A 159 -9.79 7.02 -21.43
C GLU A 159 -9.00 7.61 -20.27
N SER A 160 -7.67 7.61 -20.38
CA SER A 160 -6.74 7.86 -19.28
C SER A 160 -7.05 9.19 -18.61
N SER A 161 -7.98 9.16 -17.65
CA SER A 161 -8.31 10.29 -16.82
C SER A 161 -7.11 10.52 -15.92
N PHE A 162 -6.77 11.77 -15.69
CA PHE A 162 -5.67 12.15 -14.81
C PHE A 162 -5.69 11.37 -13.48
N TRP A 163 -6.88 11.14 -12.92
CA TRP A 163 -7.08 10.35 -11.71
C TRP A 163 -6.67 8.88 -11.83
N ALA A 164 -6.83 8.27 -13.00
CA ALA A 164 -6.37 6.90 -13.29
C ALA A 164 -4.87 6.77 -13.24
N ASP A 165 -4.19 7.71 -13.88
CA ASP A 165 -2.75 7.70 -14.01
C ASP A 165 -2.11 8.12 -12.69
N LEU A 166 -2.71 9.08 -11.98
CA LEU A 166 -2.31 9.43 -10.61
C LEU A 166 -2.38 8.21 -9.71
N LEU A 167 -3.47 7.47 -9.79
CA LEU A 167 -3.73 6.34 -8.92
C LEU A 167 -2.83 5.14 -9.27
N LYS A 168 -2.56 4.86 -10.56
CA LYS A 168 -1.51 3.91 -10.98
C LYS A 168 -0.12 4.35 -10.55
N ALA A 169 0.20 5.63 -10.65
CA ALA A 169 1.48 6.20 -10.24
C ALA A 169 1.70 6.04 -8.73
N VAL A 170 0.69 6.35 -7.92
CA VAL A 170 0.67 6.11 -6.47
C VAL A 170 0.89 4.63 -6.18
N MET A 171 0.19 3.72 -6.86
CA MET A 171 0.41 2.28 -6.66
C MET A 171 1.85 1.87 -6.96
N ILE A 172 2.37 2.24 -8.13
CA ILE A 172 3.72 1.86 -8.55
C ILE A 172 4.75 2.45 -7.58
N ALA A 173 4.56 3.69 -7.10
CA ALA A 173 5.41 4.31 -6.09
C ALA A 173 5.31 3.62 -4.72
N CYS A 174 4.12 3.15 -4.30
CA CYS A 174 3.97 2.35 -3.09
C CYS A 174 4.71 1.00 -3.21
N PHE A 175 4.65 0.36 -4.39
CA PHE A 175 5.42 -0.86 -4.64
C PHE A 175 6.93 -0.56 -4.65
N ALA A 176 7.35 0.56 -5.23
CA ALA A 176 8.74 1.01 -5.23
C ALA A 176 9.27 1.26 -3.82
N TYR A 177 8.43 1.78 -2.93
CA TYR A 177 8.76 1.96 -1.52
C TYR A 177 9.20 0.65 -0.83
N MET A 178 8.62 -0.51 -1.19
CA MET A 178 9.13 -1.79 -0.71
C MET A 178 10.53 -2.10 -1.24
N GLY A 179 10.85 -1.64 -2.46
CA GLY A 179 12.20 -1.71 -3.01
C GLY A 179 13.20 -0.93 -2.16
N TYR A 180 12.83 0.26 -1.68
CA TYR A 180 13.67 1.00 -0.73
C TYR A 180 13.92 0.22 0.56
N ALA A 181 12.90 -0.40 1.14
CA ALA A 181 13.04 -1.20 2.35
C ALA A 181 13.99 -2.39 2.15
N VAL A 182 13.85 -3.11 1.03
CA VAL A 182 14.75 -4.21 0.65
C VAL A 182 16.18 -3.69 0.45
N GLY A 183 16.35 -2.59 -0.28
CA GLY A 183 17.64 -1.96 -0.51
C GLY A 183 18.33 -1.51 0.78
N SER A 184 17.58 -0.94 1.73
CA SER A 184 18.11 -0.51 3.03
C SER A 184 18.47 -1.69 3.93
N LEU A 185 17.66 -2.75 3.95
CA LEU A 185 17.94 -3.99 4.69
C LEU A 185 19.22 -4.65 4.16
N LEU A 186 19.36 -4.80 2.85
CA LEU A 186 20.57 -5.35 2.24
C LEU A 186 21.79 -4.47 2.50
N SER A 187 21.64 -3.15 2.43
CA SER A 187 22.72 -2.21 2.75
C SER A 187 23.18 -2.34 4.20
N ALA A 188 22.26 -2.51 5.14
CA ALA A 188 22.60 -2.73 6.55
C ALA A 188 23.33 -4.06 6.78
N VAL A 189 22.92 -5.13 6.10
CA VAL A 189 23.61 -6.44 6.13
C VAL A 189 25.03 -6.33 5.56
N ILE A 190 25.19 -5.64 4.42
CA ILE A 190 26.51 -5.41 3.79
C ILE A 190 27.41 -4.57 4.68
N ALA A 191 26.86 -3.54 5.31
CA ALA A 191 27.58 -2.67 6.24
C ALA A 191 27.85 -3.33 7.60
N LYS A 192 27.30 -4.54 7.85
CA LYS A 192 27.37 -5.27 9.13
C LYS A 192 26.91 -4.42 10.34
N VAL A 193 25.94 -3.55 10.12
CA VAL A 193 25.37 -2.68 11.17
C VAL A 193 24.19 -3.41 11.82
N SER A 194 24.17 -3.43 13.16
CA SER A 194 23.00 -3.90 13.91
C SER A 194 21.83 -2.93 13.68
N ILE A 195 20.76 -3.42 13.06
CA ILE A 195 19.57 -2.61 12.79
C ILE A 195 18.77 -2.52 14.09
N ASP A 196 18.90 -1.39 14.77
CA ASP A 196 17.97 -1.03 15.82
C ASP A 196 16.70 -0.44 15.16
N MET A 197 15.67 -1.28 15.08
CA MET A 197 14.41 -0.94 14.45
C MET A 197 13.65 0.14 15.24
N GLU A 198 13.91 0.32 16.53
CA GLU A 198 13.23 1.33 17.35
C GLU A 198 13.81 2.73 17.12
N THR A 199 15.14 2.86 17.06
CA THR A 199 15.78 4.13 16.69
C THR A 199 15.57 4.48 15.22
N ALA A 200 15.70 3.50 14.31
CA ALA A 200 15.50 3.75 12.88
C ALA A 200 14.06 4.18 12.54
N ALA A 201 13.08 3.62 13.26
CA ALA A 201 11.69 4.00 13.07
C ALA A 201 11.31 5.30 13.82
N SER A 202 12.03 5.71 14.86
CA SER A 202 11.74 6.96 15.61
C SER A 202 12.36 8.18 15.00
N ASP A 203 13.37 8.00 14.14
CA ASP A 203 13.98 9.10 13.42
C ASP A 203 13.07 9.60 12.29
N TRP A 204 12.24 10.58 12.63
CA TRP A 204 11.33 11.24 11.69
C TRP A 204 12.07 11.80 10.46
N LYS A 205 13.34 12.22 10.61
CA LYS A 205 14.13 12.74 9.48
C LYS A 205 14.43 11.63 8.49
N THR A 206 14.88 10.47 8.97
CA THR A 206 15.15 9.30 8.13
C THR A 206 13.87 8.76 7.49
N GLN A 207 12.74 8.77 8.20
CA GLN A 207 11.45 8.38 7.61
C GLN A 207 10.97 9.34 6.52
N MET A 208 11.10 10.64 6.77
CA MET A 208 10.66 11.68 5.84
C MET A 208 11.46 11.65 4.53
N MET A 209 12.71 11.17 4.54
CA MET A 209 13.49 10.90 3.33
C MET A 209 12.74 10.01 2.33
N PHE A 210 12.16 8.91 2.81
CA PHE A 210 11.45 7.97 1.95
C PHE A 210 10.07 8.50 1.53
N VAL A 211 9.44 9.35 2.35
CA VAL A 211 8.21 10.07 1.96
C VAL A 211 8.50 11.05 0.82
N VAL A 212 9.60 11.80 0.90
CA VAL A 212 10.04 12.70 -0.17
C VAL A 212 10.33 11.89 -1.44
N ALA A 213 11.07 10.79 -1.33
CA ALA A 213 11.32 9.89 -2.46
C ALA A 213 10.02 9.34 -3.08
N PHE A 214 9.05 8.97 -2.25
CA PHE A 214 7.72 8.53 -2.72
C PHE A 214 7.01 9.63 -3.52
N VAL A 215 6.98 10.87 -3.03
CA VAL A 215 6.35 12.01 -3.74
C VAL A 215 7.02 12.26 -5.08
N PHE A 216 8.36 12.30 -5.12
CA PHE A 216 9.12 12.43 -6.36
C PHE A 216 8.78 11.31 -7.35
N ASN A 217 8.68 10.08 -6.87
CA ASN A 217 8.31 8.93 -7.70
C ASN A 217 6.90 9.05 -8.29
N VAL A 218 5.90 9.44 -7.49
CA VAL A 218 4.54 9.66 -8.01
C VAL A 218 4.53 10.71 -9.12
N LEU A 219 5.19 11.85 -8.90
CA LEU A 219 5.26 12.95 -9.87
C LEU A 219 6.00 12.52 -11.15
N LEU A 220 7.13 11.84 -11.02
CA LEU A 220 7.91 11.37 -12.17
C LEU A 220 7.17 10.28 -12.94
N ILE A 221 6.49 9.35 -12.28
CA ILE A 221 5.69 8.33 -12.98
C ILE A 221 4.56 9.00 -13.76
N LEU A 222 3.91 10.03 -13.23
CA LEU A 222 2.90 10.81 -13.95
C LEU A 222 3.44 11.50 -15.20
N ILE A 223 4.64 12.08 -15.12
CA ILE A 223 5.28 12.78 -16.25
C ILE A 223 5.79 11.77 -17.29
N LEU A 224 6.49 10.74 -16.84
CA LEU A 224 7.17 9.78 -17.71
C LEU A 224 6.23 8.75 -18.30
N SER A 225 5.12 8.40 -17.63
CA SER A 225 4.09 7.52 -18.20
C SER A 225 3.55 8.08 -19.52
N ARG A 226 3.28 9.38 -19.61
CA ARG A 226 2.84 10.04 -20.85
C ARG A 226 3.88 9.91 -21.96
N ARG A 227 5.16 10.12 -21.64
CA ARG A 227 6.27 9.98 -22.60
C ARG A 227 6.50 8.52 -23.03
N TRP A 228 6.34 7.58 -22.11
CA TRP A 228 6.43 6.13 -22.34
C TRP A 228 5.31 5.65 -23.27
N VAL A 229 4.06 6.06 -23.00
CA VAL A 229 2.90 5.73 -23.85
C VAL A 229 3.12 6.26 -25.27
N ALA A 230 3.63 7.49 -25.40
CA ALA A 230 3.98 8.13 -26.66
C ALA A 230 5.27 7.59 -27.33
N ARG A 231 5.89 6.51 -26.81
CA ARG A 231 7.15 5.92 -27.29
C ARG A 231 8.35 6.88 -27.40
N LYS A 232 8.31 8.02 -26.69
CA LYS A 232 9.42 9.00 -26.69
C LYS A 232 10.60 8.58 -25.81
N ILE A 233 10.38 7.62 -24.91
CA ILE A 233 11.40 7.08 -24.01
C ILE A 233 11.36 5.55 -24.00
N THR A 234 12.51 4.92 -23.86
CA THR A 234 12.64 3.46 -23.75
C THR A 234 12.60 2.99 -22.29
N LEU A 235 12.35 1.70 -22.04
CA LEU A 235 12.32 1.14 -20.68
C LEU A 235 13.67 1.28 -19.97
N TRP A 236 14.78 1.15 -20.69
CA TRP A 236 16.11 1.35 -20.12
C TRP A 236 16.32 2.79 -19.67
N GLN A 237 15.84 3.78 -20.44
CA GLN A 237 15.89 5.19 -20.03
C GLN A 237 15.01 5.46 -18.80
N VAL A 238 13.83 4.82 -18.72
CA VAL A 238 12.97 4.88 -17.53
C VAL A 238 13.72 4.32 -16.31
N PHE A 239 14.31 3.13 -16.43
CA PHE A 239 15.08 2.51 -15.35
C PHE A 239 16.24 3.39 -14.89
N LEU A 240 17.07 3.87 -15.81
CA LEU A 240 18.23 4.70 -15.48
C LEU A 240 17.82 6.01 -14.81
N LEU A 241 16.73 6.64 -15.27
CA LEU A 241 16.24 7.88 -14.68
C LEU A 241 15.70 7.66 -13.27
N PHE A 242 14.88 6.64 -13.06
CA PHE A 242 14.40 6.31 -11.72
C PHE A 242 15.53 5.87 -10.80
N TRP A 243 16.50 5.11 -11.28
CA TRP A 243 17.66 4.73 -10.47
C TRP A 243 18.49 5.94 -10.05
N LEU A 244 18.72 6.87 -10.98
CA LEU A 244 19.39 8.13 -10.67
C LEU A 244 18.63 8.93 -9.62
N VAL A 245 17.32 9.12 -9.80
CA VAL A 245 16.49 9.89 -8.86
C VAL A 245 16.39 9.20 -7.50
N ASP A 246 16.15 7.89 -7.49
CA ASP A 246 16.01 7.09 -6.28
C ASP A 246 17.33 6.95 -5.51
N THR A 247 18.47 7.23 -6.14
CA THR A 247 19.77 7.39 -5.47
C THR A 247 20.01 8.83 -5.04
N LEU A 248 19.76 9.83 -5.90
CA LEU A 248 20.05 11.23 -5.61
C LEU A 248 19.14 11.82 -4.53
N VAL A 249 17.84 11.51 -4.55
CA VAL A 249 16.88 12.08 -3.60
C VAL A 249 17.25 11.70 -2.15
N PRO A 250 17.50 10.42 -1.81
CA PRO A 250 18.01 10.06 -0.49
C PRO A 250 19.34 10.72 -0.14
N VAL A 251 20.30 10.77 -1.07
CA VAL A 251 21.63 11.36 -0.81
C VAL A 251 21.54 12.86 -0.53
N VAL A 252 20.82 13.60 -1.36
CA VAL A 252 20.62 15.05 -1.19
C VAL A 252 19.85 15.32 0.10
N TYR A 253 18.81 14.53 0.39
CA TYR A 253 18.07 14.64 1.63
C TYR A 253 18.96 14.41 2.85
N GLN A 254 19.77 13.34 2.83
CA GLN A 254 20.72 13.05 3.90
C GLN A 254 21.73 14.17 4.07
N TRP A 255 22.25 14.74 2.98
CA TRP A 255 23.20 15.84 3.05
C TRP A 255 22.63 17.10 3.73
N ILE A 256 21.32 17.34 3.61
CA ILE A 256 20.65 18.50 4.21
C ILE A 256 20.25 18.24 5.67
N PHE A 257 19.76 17.04 5.99
CA PHE A 257 19.06 16.78 7.26
C PHE A 257 19.77 15.80 8.20
N THR A 258 20.61 14.89 7.67
CA THR A 258 21.27 13.80 8.40
C THR A 258 22.73 13.64 7.98
N SER A 259 23.34 12.46 8.19
CA SER A 259 24.71 12.17 7.75
C SER A 259 24.67 11.41 6.42
N PRO A 260 25.44 11.82 5.40
CA PRO A 260 25.43 11.18 4.10
C PRO A 260 26.00 9.77 4.19
N MET A 261 25.25 8.80 3.66
CA MET A 261 25.73 7.43 3.55
C MET A 261 26.73 7.28 2.40
N PRO A 262 27.59 6.24 2.42
CA PRO A 262 28.48 5.95 1.31
C PRO A 262 27.72 5.81 -0.01
N LEU A 263 28.26 6.40 -1.08
CA LEU A 263 27.62 6.42 -2.39
C LEU A 263 27.28 5.01 -2.91
N SER A 264 28.10 4.00 -2.60
CA SER A 264 27.85 2.60 -2.96
C SER A 264 26.55 2.05 -2.35
N LEU A 265 26.23 2.39 -1.10
CA LEU A 265 24.99 1.98 -0.46
C LEU A 265 23.79 2.76 -1.01
N ALA A 266 23.97 4.06 -1.28
CA ALA A 266 22.92 4.86 -1.91
C ALA A 266 22.54 4.37 -3.32
N ILE A 267 23.53 3.94 -4.11
CA ILE A 267 23.32 3.32 -5.41
C ILE A 267 22.53 2.01 -5.27
N LEU A 268 22.85 1.20 -4.27
CA LEU A 268 22.15 -0.06 -4.00
C LEU A 268 20.71 0.17 -3.54
N ILE A 269 20.48 1.16 -2.66
CA ILE A 269 19.14 1.53 -2.17
C ILE A 269 18.24 1.99 -3.31
N GLY A 270 18.76 2.80 -4.24
CA GLY A 270 17.99 3.30 -5.38
C GLY A 270 17.72 2.25 -6.48
N PHE A 271 18.43 1.12 -6.48
CA PHE A 271 18.33 0.11 -7.55
C PHE A 271 16.98 -0.64 -7.54
N PHE A 272 16.59 -1.16 -6.38
CA PHE A 272 15.35 -1.93 -6.22
C PHE A 272 14.06 -1.13 -6.49
N PRO A 273 13.87 0.09 -5.96
CA PRO A 273 12.70 0.90 -6.29
C PRO A 273 12.63 1.17 -7.80
N ALA A 274 13.74 1.54 -8.43
CA ALA A 274 13.79 1.78 -9.88
C ALA A 274 13.41 0.55 -10.72
N LEU A 275 13.84 -0.65 -10.29
CA LEU A 275 13.46 -1.91 -10.93
C LEU A 275 11.95 -2.15 -10.82
N VAL A 276 11.39 -1.95 -9.62
CA VAL A 276 9.95 -2.10 -9.37
C VAL A 276 9.14 -1.09 -10.20
N ILE A 277 9.58 0.17 -10.27
CA ILE A 277 8.93 1.21 -11.06
C ILE A 277 8.96 0.85 -12.54
N THR A 278 10.11 0.41 -13.05
CA THR A 278 10.27 0.04 -14.46
C THR A 278 9.36 -1.13 -14.85
N ALA A 279 9.32 -2.17 -14.01
CA ALA A 279 8.42 -3.30 -14.18
C ALA A 279 6.96 -2.87 -14.10
N GLY A 280 6.62 -2.05 -13.10
CA GLY A 280 5.29 -1.48 -12.90
C GLY A 280 4.83 -0.64 -14.08
N MET A 281 5.70 0.21 -14.64
CA MET A 281 5.39 1.04 -15.81
C MET A 281 5.15 0.19 -17.06
N ARG A 282 5.97 -0.85 -17.29
CA ARG A 282 5.78 -1.80 -18.40
C ARG A 282 4.43 -2.53 -18.33
N MET A 283 3.99 -2.87 -17.12
CA MET A 283 2.75 -3.63 -16.91
C MET A 283 1.51 -2.72 -16.89
N GLY A 284 1.62 -1.53 -16.31
CA GLY A 284 0.52 -0.60 -16.05
C GLY A 284 0.20 0.36 -17.20
N TYR A 285 1.17 0.67 -18.06
CA TYR A 285 1.01 1.63 -19.17
C TYR A 285 1.31 0.96 -20.51
N ARG A 286 0.26 0.83 -21.35
CA ARG A 286 0.38 0.29 -22.72
C ARG A 286 0.79 1.41 -23.68
N GLN A 287 1.76 1.12 -24.54
CA GLN A 287 2.12 2.02 -25.64
C GLN A 287 1.01 2.07 -26.69
N THR A 288 0.83 3.24 -27.32
CA THR A 288 -0.03 3.33 -28.50
C THR A 288 0.50 2.43 -29.62
N PRO A 289 -0.38 1.76 -30.40
CA PRO A 289 0.02 1.06 -31.61
C PRO A 289 0.72 2.05 -32.55
N LEU A 290 1.75 1.58 -33.27
CA LEU A 290 2.28 2.34 -34.40
C LEU A 290 1.14 2.50 -35.39
N ALA A 291 0.82 3.73 -35.79
CA ALA A 291 0.04 3.93 -37.00
C ALA A 291 0.87 3.33 -38.14
N GLY A 292 0.40 2.22 -38.68
CA GLY A 292 0.92 1.62 -39.90
C GLY A 292 0.47 2.42 -41.11
#